data_AF-A0A382GC12-F1
#
_entry.id   AF-A0A382GC12-F1
#
_cell.length_a   1.000
_cell.length_b   1.000
_cell.length_c   1.000
_cell.angle_alpha   90.00
_cell.angle_beta   90.00
_cell.angle_gamma   90.00
#
_symmetry.space_group_name_H-M   'P 1'
#
loop_
_entity.id
_entity.type
_entity.pdbx_description
1 polymer ?
#
loop_
_entity_poly.entity_id
_entity_poly.type
_entity_poly.pdbx_seq_one_letter_code
_entity_poly.pdbx_strand_id
1 'polypeptide(L)'
;MCSLQAATIAPTDALSPEEQQKKFKIPKGFVIELVVAEPDIGQPMNLNFDAQGRLWVSSSVEYPYPAKGDIDEPSGKFKKVSDHPPGDWLTVVSGLDKSDKAQTIKRFVGGLNIPIGTVPLNDGSSALAYDIPSIRRHQDTDGDGVADKNSIVYTRFGHRDTHGMSSSFTRWVDGWIYGCHGFANRSTITDGSGETTKLYSGNTYRFSTDGSRFEQFTWGQINPFGITFDALGNIYNADCHSMPVYMLLRGGTYLRPSWGQPRNDPLGFAPKMIGHNHGSTGICGPAIYDAPQFPAEYRDSLFLCNPVTGKVHWDKLNSIGSSRFVDTQPDFITCTDPWFRPVDAAVGPDGALYIADFYNAIIGHYEVELEHPKRDRTHGRVWRIRYQGDGKPLPTHLDLTKH
;
A
#
# COMPACT_ATOMS: atom_id res chain seq x y z
N MET A 1 -13.11 34.00 -3.95
CA MET A 1 -11.88 33.25 -3.59
C MET A 1 -12.06 32.56 -2.23
N CYS A 2 -13.04 31.66 -2.14
CA CYS A 2 -13.13 30.70 -1.03
C CYS A 2 -12.43 29.45 -1.59
N SER A 3 -11.10 29.42 -1.44
CA SER A 3 -10.20 28.49 -2.13
C SER A 3 -10.31 27.08 -1.57
N LEU A 4 -9.91 26.08 -2.37
CA LEU A 4 -9.82 24.65 -2.08
C LEU A 4 -9.19 24.24 -0.72
N GLN A 5 -8.62 25.17 0.06
CA GLN A 5 -8.04 24.94 1.38
C GLN A 5 -9.04 24.41 2.42
N ALA A 6 -10.34 24.72 2.29
CA ALA A 6 -11.36 24.26 3.24
C ALA A 6 -11.71 22.77 3.12
N ALA A 7 -11.27 22.07 2.06
CA ALA A 7 -11.57 20.64 1.84
C ALA A 7 -10.47 19.68 2.35
N THR A 8 -9.27 20.18 2.68
CA THR A 8 -8.10 19.34 3.00
C THR A 8 -7.85 19.12 4.50
N ILE A 9 -8.57 19.82 5.38
CA ILE A 9 -8.45 19.69 6.84
C ILE A 9 -9.82 19.29 7.40
N ALA A 10 -9.88 18.18 8.13
CA ALA A 10 -11.10 17.74 8.80
C ALA A 10 -11.57 18.79 9.82
N PRO A 11 -12.85 19.22 9.76
CA PRO A 11 -13.40 20.20 10.69
C PRO A 11 -13.70 19.62 12.08
N THR A 12 -13.83 18.29 12.18
CA THR A 12 -14.16 17.57 13.41
C THR A 12 -12.91 17.03 14.10
N ASP A 13 -13.07 16.62 15.35
CA ASP A 13 -12.08 15.80 16.05
C ASP A 13 -12.18 14.33 15.63
N ALA A 14 -11.18 13.55 16.03
CA ALA A 14 -11.16 12.10 15.82
C ALA A 14 -12.31 11.42 16.57
N LEU A 15 -13.03 10.54 15.89
CA LEU A 15 -14.02 9.62 16.47
C LEU A 15 -13.36 8.35 17.02
N SER A 16 -14.04 7.60 17.89
CA SER A 16 -13.65 6.22 18.21
C SER A 16 -13.87 5.27 17.01
N PRO A 17 -13.22 4.09 16.97
CA PRO A 17 -13.48 3.10 15.93
C PRO A 17 -14.97 2.74 15.79
N GLU A 18 -15.68 2.55 16.91
CA GLU A 18 -17.11 2.20 16.91
C GLU A 18 -18.00 3.33 16.37
N GLU A 19 -17.60 4.58 16.59
CA GLU A 19 -18.30 5.75 16.06
C GLU A 19 -18.05 5.92 14.56
N GLN A 20 -16.80 5.78 14.11
CA GLN A 20 -16.47 5.81 12.68
C GLN A 20 -17.15 4.65 11.94
N GLN A 21 -17.21 3.46 12.52
CA GLN A 21 -17.84 2.29 11.89
C GLN A 21 -19.29 2.57 11.46
N LYS A 22 -20.03 3.35 12.26
CA LYS A 22 -21.42 3.77 11.98
C LYS A 22 -21.54 4.81 10.86
N LYS A 23 -20.43 5.44 10.46
CA LYS A 23 -20.36 6.50 9.44
C LYS A 23 -20.11 5.95 8.03
N PHE A 24 -19.78 4.67 7.91
CA PHE A 24 -19.60 4.00 6.62
C PHE A 24 -20.93 3.72 5.93
N LYS A 25 -20.91 3.87 4.61
CA LYS A 25 -21.93 3.37 3.70
C LYS A 25 -21.26 2.42 2.73
N ILE A 26 -21.78 1.19 2.71
CA ILE A 26 -21.30 0.07 1.89
C ILE A 26 -22.50 -0.61 1.21
N PRO A 27 -22.31 -1.37 0.12
CA PRO A 27 -23.39 -2.06 -0.57
C PRO A 27 -24.16 -3.02 0.34
N LYS A 28 -25.43 -3.27 -0.02
CA LYS A 28 -26.29 -4.20 0.72
C LYS A 28 -25.67 -5.60 0.75
N GLY A 29 -25.75 -6.26 1.91
CA GLY A 29 -25.22 -7.61 2.10
C GLY A 29 -23.74 -7.66 2.49
N PHE A 30 -23.06 -6.52 2.54
CA PHE A 30 -21.73 -6.40 3.11
C PHE A 30 -21.79 -5.92 4.57
N VAL A 31 -20.74 -6.25 5.30
CA VAL A 31 -20.43 -5.65 6.61
C VAL A 31 -18.98 -5.18 6.60
N ILE A 32 -18.74 -4.09 7.33
CA ILE A 32 -17.41 -3.57 7.63
C ILE A 32 -17.14 -3.79 9.11
N GLU A 33 -16.00 -4.36 9.45
CA GLU A 33 -15.63 -4.79 10.79
C GLU A 33 -14.24 -4.27 11.14
N LEU A 34 -14.06 -3.79 12.37
CA LEU A 34 -12.72 -3.41 12.85
C LEU A 34 -11.86 -4.67 13.01
N VAL A 35 -10.63 -4.62 12.52
CA VAL A 35 -9.64 -5.68 12.70
C VAL A 35 -8.67 -5.32 13.81
N VAL A 36 -8.04 -4.14 13.69
CA VAL A 36 -7.08 -3.60 14.65
C VAL A 36 -7.08 -2.06 14.53
N ALA A 37 -6.80 -1.37 15.62
CA ALA A 37 -6.72 0.09 15.69
C ALA A 37 -5.57 0.53 16.60
N GLU A 38 -5.39 1.83 16.74
CA GLU A 38 -4.61 2.41 17.84
C GLU A 38 -5.03 1.87 19.23
N PRO A 39 -4.10 1.68 20.18
CA PRO A 39 -2.65 1.93 20.10
C PRO A 39 -1.82 0.74 19.57
N ASP A 40 -2.45 -0.37 19.18
CA ASP A 40 -1.77 -1.58 18.71
C ASP A 40 -1.04 -1.38 17.37
N ILE A 41 -1.56 -0.47 16.56
CA ILE A 41 -0.93 0.05 15.35
C ILE A 41 -0.83 1.58 15.42
N GLY A 42 0.09 2.13 14.64
CA GLY A 42 0.15 3.56 14.33
C GLY A 42 -0.63 3.81 13.03
N GLN A 43 -0.16 4.74 12.22
CA GLN A 43 -0.74 4.97 10.90
C GLN A 43 -0.39 3.80 9.95
N PRO A 44 -1.38 3.03 9.46
CA PRO A 44 -1.10 1.90 8.59
C PRO A 44 -0.61 2.39 7.23
N MET A 45 0.48 1.80 6.73
CA MET A 45 1.06 2.15 5.43
C MET A 45 0.89 1.08 4.37
N ASN A 46 0.98 -0.21 4.75
CA ASN A 46 0.75 -1.34 3.87
C ASN A 46 0.08 -2.50 4.59
N LEU A 47 -0.67 -3.28 3.82
CA LEU A 47 -1.24 -4.56 4.24
C LEU A 47 -0.63 -5.70 3.42
N ASN A 48 -0.28 -6.78 4.09
CA ASN A 48 0.10 -8.04 3.45
C ASN A 48 -0.41 -9.24 4.24
N PHE A 49 -0.46 -10.40 3.60
CA PHE A 49 -0.78 -11.67 4.26
C PHE A 49 0.39 -12.64 4.11
N ASP A 50 0.69 -13.39 5.17
CA ASP A 50 1.64 -14.50 5.08
C ASP A 50 0.95 -15.82 4.70
N ALA A 51 1.75 -16.86 4.51
CA ALA A 51 1.25 -18.19 4.14
C ALA A 51 0.36 -18.84 5.23
N GLN A 52 0.39 -18.35 6.47
CA GLN A 52 -0.50 -18.80 7.55
C GLN A 52 -1.82 -18.01 7.58
N GLY A 53 -1.98 -17.04 6.68
CA GLY A 53 -3.15 -16.17 6.61
C GLY A 53 -3.21 -15.10 7.70
N ARG A 54 -2.08 -14.82 8.36
CA ARG A 54 -1.97 -13.71 9.32
C ARG A 54 -1.82 -12.40 8.55
N LEU A 55 -2.44 -11.33 9.06
CA LEU A 55 -2.35 -10.00 8.48
C LEU A 55 -1.09 -9.30 9.01
N TRP A 56 -0.33 -8.69 8.12
CA TRP A 56 0.85 -7.89 8.41
C TRP A 56 0.55 -6.42 8.10
N VAL A 57 0.80 -5.54 9.07
CA VAL A 57 0.50 -4.11 8.99
C VAL A 57 1.72 -3.29 9.36
N SER A 58 2.26 -2.52 8.43
CA SER A 58 3.29 -1.52 8.77
C SER A 58 2.63 -0.31 9.44
N SER A 59 3.23 0.17 10.51
CA SER A 59 2.74 1.29 11.33
C SER A 59 3.76 2.42 11.33
N SER A 60 3.31 3.64 11.04
CA SER A 60 4.14 4.83 11.13
C SER A 60 3.65 5.83 12.19
N VAL A 61 4.61 6.41 12.90
CA VAL A 61 4.50 7.59 13.76
C VAL A 61 5.51 8.68 13.31
N GLU A 62 6.48 8.32 12.46
CA GLU A 62 7.48 9.22 11.90
C GLU A 62 6.92 10.07 10.74
N TYR A 63 6.09 9.48 9.88
CA TYR A 63 5.63 10.12 8.66
C TYR A 63 4.98 11.51 8.94
N PRO A 64 5.33 12.56 8.16
CA PRO A 64 6.15 12.57 6.94
C PRO A 64 7.64 12.86 7.16
N TYR A 65 8.16 12.88 8.39
CA TYR A 65 9.56 13.22 8.65
C TYR A 65 10.35 11.99 9.10
N PRO A 66 11.43 11.62 8.41
CA PRO A 66 12.22 10.47 8.81
C PRO A 66 12.88 10.75 10.16
N ALA A 67 13.08 9.69 10.94
CA ALA A 67 13.89 9.75 12.16
C ALA A 67 15.40 9.79 11.83
N LYS A 68 16.22 10.18 12.81
CA LYS A 68 17.68 10.19 12.65
C LYS A 68 18.21 8.79 12.37
N GLY A 69 19.19 8.69 11.49
CA GLY A 69 19.76 7.42 11.05
C GLY A 69 20.71 7.60 9.87
N ASP A 70 20.84 6.56 9.05
CA ASP A 70 21.56 6.61 7.77
C ASP A 70 20.69 7.33 6.72
N ILE A 71 20.61 8.65 6.85
CA ILE A 71 19.80 9.52 5.99
C ILE A 71 20.69 10.51 5.26
N ASP A 72 20.34 10.77 4.00
CA ASP A 72 20.89 11.85 3.20
C ASP A 72 20.45 13.21 3.77
N GLU A 73 21.23 14.25 3.47
CA GLU A 73 20.89 15.62 3.85
C GLU A 73 19.48 16.00 3.33
N PRO A 74 18.55 16.33 4.24
CA PRO A 74 17.17 16.57 3.87
C PRO A 74 17.08 17.88 3.06
N SER A 75 16.20 17.93 2.07
CA SER A 75 16.06 19.11 1.19
C SER A 75 14.63 19.33 0.70
N GLY A 76 14.35 20.53 0.22
CA GLY A 76 13.01 20.89 -0.25
C GLY A 76 11.99 21.03 0.89
N LYS A 77 10.75 20.55 0.68
CA LYS A 77 9.67 20.62 1.68
C LYS A 77 9.88 19.64 2.85
N PHE A 78 10.58 18.53 2.62
CA PHE A 78 10.84 17.49 3.63
C PHE A 78 12.21 17.69 4.31
N LYS A 79 12.51 18.94 4.68
CA LYS A 79 13.81 19.38 5.20
C LYS A 79 14.08 19.04 6.68
N LYS A 80 13.17 18.32 7.34
CA LYS A 80 13.27 17.99 8.77
C LYS A 80 13.50 16.50 8.97
N VAL A 81 14.22 16.22 10.04
CA VAL A 81 14.52 14.90 10.56
C VAL A 81 14.18 14.92 12.03
N SER A 82 13.51 13.90 12.53
CA SER A 82 13.20 13.79 13.96
C SER A 82 14.47 13.51 14.76
N ASP A 83 14.67 14.20 15.90
CA ASP A 83 15.86 14.02 16.76
C ASP A 83 15.73 12.84 17.76
N HIS A 84 15.09 11.77 17.33
CA HIS A 84 14.99 10.52 18.10
C HIS A 84 15.28 9.33 17.18
N PRO A 85 15.67 8.17 17.74
CA PRO A 85 15.79 6.95 16.94
C PRO A 85 14.45 6.62 16.27
N PRO A 86 14.47 5.88 15.15
CA PRO A 86 13.25 5.48 14.46
C PRO A 86 12.29 4.72 15.38
N GLY A 87 11.01 5.05 15.30
CA GLY A 87 9.95 4.52 16.16
C GLY A 87 8.94 3.62 15.46
N ASP A 88 9.00 3.48 14.13
CA ASP A 88 8.00 2.72 13.36
C ASP A 88 8.17 1.20 13.53
N TRP A 89 7.13 0.43 13.18
CA TRP A 89 7.11 -1.02 13.40
C TRP A 89 6.23 -1.78 12.42
N LEU A 90 6.33 -3.10 12.46
CA LEU A 90 5.52 -4.06 11.72
C LEU A 90 4.74 -4.94 12.71
N THR A 91 3.42 -4.94 12.58
CA THR A 91 2.48 -5.71 13.42
C THR A 91 1.95 -6.91 12.65
N VAL A 92 1.79 -8.04 13.35
CA VAL A 92 1.16 -9.27 12.86
C VAL A 92 -0.12 -9.51 13.65
N VAL A 93 -1.23 -9.68 12.93
CA VAL A 93 -2.56 -9.97 13.48
C VAL A 93 -2.98 -11.37 13.03
N SER A 94 -3.22 -12.25 14.01
CA SER A 94 -3.66 -13.64 13.82
C SER A 94 -5.07 -13.83 14.37
N GLY A 95 -5.75 -14.91 13.98
CA GLY A 95 -7.13 -15.17 14.43
C GLY A 95 -8.12 -14.18 13.80
N LEU A 96 -7.98 -13.94 12.50
CA LEU A 96 -8.88 -13.05 11.75
C LEU A 96 -10.23 -13.71 11.47
N ASP A 97 -10.27 -15.03 11.39
CA ASP A 97 -11.53 -15.74 11.35
C ASP A 97 -12.27 -15.58 12.69
N LYS A 98 -13.59 -15.42 12.66
CA LYS A 98 -14.40 -15.47 13.89
C LYS A 98 -14.62 -16.92 14.34
N SER A 99 -13.65 -17.80 14.09
CA SER A 99 -13.61 -19.10 14.75
C SER A 99 -13.40 -18.86 16.25
N ASP A 100 -13.62 -19.85 17.11
CA ASP A 100 -13.45 -19.71 18.57
C ASP A 100 -12.01 -19.39 19.02
N LYS A 101 -11.10 -19.04 18.10
CA LYS A 101 -9.73 -18.61 18.35
C LYS A 101 -9.67 -17.10 18.66
N ALA A 102 -9.05 -16.75 19.78
CA ALA A 102 -8.80 -15.36 20.14
C ALA A 102 -7.85 -14.69 19.13
N GLN A 103 -8.21 -13.46 18.73
CA GLN A 103 -7.32 -12.63 17.93
C GLN A 103 -6.03 -12.35 18.72
N THR A 104 -4.89 -12.46 18.07
CA THR A 104 -3.58 -12.15 18.66
C THR A 104 -2.91 -11.06 17.84
N ILE A 105 -2.39 -10.05 18.52
CA ILE A 105 -1.67 -8.93 17.93
C ILE A 105 -0.25 -8.95 18.49
N LYS A 106 0.75 -9.00 17.60
CA LYS A 106 2.17 -9.01 18.00
C LYS A 106 2.98 -8.05 17.15
N ARG A 107 3.85 -7.27 17.79
CA ARG A 107 4.86 -6.46 17.09
C ARG A 107 6.01 -7.37 16.67
N PHE A 108 6.14 -7.64 15.38
CA PHE A 108 7.17 -8.51 14.83
C PHE A 108 8.54 -7.84 14.84
N VAL A 109 8.62 -6.58 14.42
CA VAL A 109 9.85 -5.79 14.50
C VAL A 109 9.50 -4.32 14.72
N GLY A 110 10.32 -3.60 15.48
CA GLY A 110 10.23 -2.15 15.67
C GLY A 110 11.56 -1.46 15.34
N GLY A 111 11.59 -0.14 15.50
CA GLY A 111 12.79 0.64 15.20
C GLY A 111 13.00 0.89 13.71
N LEU A 112 11.92 0.86 12.93
CA LEU A 112 11.92 1.11 11.49
C LEU A 112 11.77 2.61 11.21
N ASN A 113 12.17 3.05 10.02
CA ASN A 113 12.04 4.42 9.55
C ASN A 113 11.17 4.46 8.28
N ILE A 114 9.88 4.80 8.47
CA ILE A 114 8.83 4.91 7.43
C ILE A 114 8.75 3.65 6.53
N PRO A 115 8.28 2.51 7.08
CA PRO A 115 8.19 1.25 6.37
C PRO A 115 6.99 1.17 5.43
N ILE A 116 7.09 1.85 4.28
CA ILE A 116 6.04 1.97 3.26
C ILE A 116 6.10 0.89 2.15
N GLY A 117 6.93 -0.13 2.35
CA GLY A 117 6.89 -1.35 1.55
C GLY A 117 7.31 -2.52 2.44
N THR A 118 6.41 -3.47 2.66
CA THR A 118 6.68 -4.65 3.48
C THR A 118 6.14 -5.90 2.80
N VAL A 119 6.76 -7.04 3.01
CA VAL A 119 6.22 -8.33 2.54
C VAL A 119 6.72 -9.46 3.45
N PRO A 120 5.81 -10.27 4.02
CA PRO A 120 6.22 -11.46 4.75
C PRO A 120 6.77 -12.52 3.79
N LEU A 121 7.71 -13.31 4.28
CA LEU A 121 8.37 -14.40 3.56
C LEU A 121 8.12 -15.74 4.27
N ASN A 122 8.26 -16.82 3.52
CA ASN A 122 8.11 -18.19 4.00
C ASN A 122 6.77 -18.40 4.72
N ASP A 123 6.79 -19.07 5.86
CA ASP A 123 5.69 -19.25 6.80
C ASP A 123 5.45 -18.02 7.70
N GLY A 124 6.04 -16.86 7.38
CA GLY A 124 5.97 -15.67 8.22
C GLY A 124 6.96 -15.69 9.39
N SER A 125 8.00 -16.52 9.34
CA SER A 125 9.21 -16.43 10.17
C SER A 125 10.16 -15.29 9.75
N SER A 126 9.93 -14.66 8.60
CA SER A 126 10.71 -13.51 8.18
C SER A 126 9.89 -12.54 7.34
N ALA A 127 10.35 -11.30 7.24
CA ALA A 127 9.76 -10.28 6.38
C ALA A 127 10.85 -9.41 5.76
N LEU A 128 10.56 -8.89 4.57
CA LEU A 128 11.29 -7.74 4.04
C LEU A 128 10.53 -6.47 4.36
N ALA A 129 11.24 -5.45 4.81
CA ALA A 129 10.69 -4.13 5.00
C ALA A 129 11.62 -3.10 4.35
N TYR A 130 11.02 -2.12 3.69
CA TYR A 130 11.70 -0.86 3.45
C TYR A 130 11.90 -0.17 4.79
N ASP A 131 13.12 0.26 5.04
CA ASP A 131 13.55 0.96 6.24
C ASP A 131 14.64 1.92 5.78
N ILE A 132 14.33 3.22 5.71
CA ILE A 132 15.17 4.23 5.05
C ILE A 132 16.64 4.03 5.45
N PRO A 133 17.58 3.88 4.49
CA PRO A 133 17.46 4.00 3.03
C PRO A 133 17.53 2.64 2.31
N SER A 134 17.06 1.57 2.96
CA SER A 134 17.36 0.18 2.61
C SER A 134 16.12 -0.71 2.57
N ILE A 135 16.24 -1.84 1.87
CA ILE A 135 15.37 -3.00 2.06
C ILE A 135 16.10 -3.94 3.01
N ARG A 136 15.50 -4.20 4.17
CA ARG A 136 16.04 -5.07 5.21
C ARG A 136 15.24 -6.36 5.32
N ARG A 137 15.93 -7.43 5.68
CA ARG A 137 15.35 -8.69 6.10
C ARG A 137 15.34 -8.76 7.62
N HIS A 138 14.17 -9.04 8.17
CA HIS A 138 13.90 -9.27 9.58
C HIS A 138 13.50 -10.73 9.75
N GLN A 139 14.14 -11.45 10.67
CA GLN A 139 13.92 -12.89 10.87
C GLN A 139 13.70 -13.19 12.34
N ASP A 140 12.69 -14.01 12.60
CA ASP A 140 12.45 -14.71 13.85
C ASP A 140 13.16 -16.08 13.75
N THR A 141 14.20 -16.30 14.56
CA THR A 141 15.01 -17.52 14.51
C THR A 141 14.73 -18.50 15.66
N ASP A 142 13.99 -18.07 16.68
CA ASP A 142 13.61 -18.90 17.83
C ASP A 142 12.11 -19.28 17.84
N GLY A 143 11.32 -18.73 16.92
CA GLY A 143 9.91 -19.06 16.70
C GLY A 143 8.97 -18.38 17.69
N ASP A 144 9.42 -17.34 18.40
CA ASP A 144 8.56 -16.65 19.36
C ASP A 144 7.55 -15.72 18.66
N GLY A 145 7.78 -15.30 17.43
CA GLY A 145 6.97 -14.34 16.67
C GLY A 145 7.51 -12.89 16.68
N VAL A 146 8.75 -12.67 17.11
CA VAL A 146 9.51 -11.40 17.05
C VAL A 146 10.79 -11.64 16.25
N ALA A 147 11.15 -10.68 15.39
CA ALA A 147 12.42 -10.73 14.70
C ALA A 147 13.60 -10.48 15.66
N ASP A 148 14.54 -11.41 15.70
CA ASP A 148 15.80 -11.32 16.44
C ASP A 148 17.02 -11.02 15.55
N LYS A 149 16.89 -11.22 14.23
CA LYS A 149 17.98 -11.07 13.27
C LYS A 149 17.61 -10.12 12.14
N ASN A 150 18.51 -9.18 11.88
CA ASN A 150 18.31 -8.08 10.93
C ASN A 150 19.49 -8.00 9.96
N SER A 151 19.22 -7.90 8.66
CA SER A 151 20.25 -7.77 7.63
C SER A 151 19.80 -6.88 6.47
N ILE A 152 20.74 -6.18 5.84
CA ILE A 152 20.46 -5.36 4.66
C ILE A 152 20.48 -6.28 3.42
N VAL A 153 19.45 -6.18 2.58
CA VAL A 153 19.34 -6.91 1.31
C VAL A 153 19.68 -6.01 0.13
N TYR A 154 19.08 -4.81 0.09
CA TYR A 154 19.39 -3.76 -0.87
C TYR A 154 19.48 -2.44 -0.13
N THR A 155 20.26 -1.49 -0.66
CA THR A 155 20.43 -0.17 -0.05
C THR A 155 20.56 0.91 -1.13
N ARG A 156 20.80 2.17 -0.72
CA ARG A 156 20.90 3.36 -1.58
C ARG A 156 19.59 3.72 -2.29
N PHE A 157 18.47 3.56 -1.59
CA PHE A 157 17.21 4.14 -2.03
C PHE A 157 17.14 5.62 -1.65
N GLY A 158 16.80 6.46 -2.62
CA GLY A 158 16.56 7.89 -2.37
C GLY A 158 15.32 8.10 -1.50
N HIS A 159 15.42 9.03 -0.57
CA HIS A 159 14.41 9.31 0.46
C HIS A 159 14.32 10.82 0.75
N ARG A 160 14.69 11.64 -0.24
CA ARG A 160 14.58 13.10 -0.19
C ARG A 160 13.13 13.56 -0.05
N ASP A 161 12.23 12.85 -0.72
CA ASP A 161 10.78 13.05 -0.63
C ASP A 161 10.16 11.79 -0.02
N THR A 162 9.74 11.86 1.25
CA THR A 162 9.16 10.70 1.96
C THR A 162 7.80 10.29 1.42
N HIS A 163 7.16 11.13 0.59
CA HIS A 163 5.93 10.80 -0.11
C HIS A 163 6.18 10.03 -1.41
N GLY A 164 7.41 9.92 -1.89
CA GLY A 164 7.75 9.27 -3.17
C GLY A 164 8.76 8.13 -3.06
N MET A 165 8.74 7.39 -1.95
CA MET A 165 9.77 6.39 -1.65
C MET A 165 9.57 5.04 -2.35
N SER A 166 10.46 4.11 -2.05
CA SER A 166 10.30 2.69 -2.35
C SER A 166 9.12 2.14 -1.56
N SER A 167 8.10 1.61 -2.23
CA SER A 167 6.84 1.23 -1.57
C SER A 167 6.18 -0.01 -2.15
N SER A 168 5.12 -0.46 -1.48
CA SER A 168 4.13 -1.41 -2.03
C SER A 168 4.72 -2.73 -2.49
N PHE A 169 5.44 -3.42 -1.59
CA PHE A 169 6.07 -4.69 -1.91
C PHE A 169 5.01 -5.78 -2.07
N THR A 170 4.94 -6.36 -3.27
CA THR A 170 3.96 -7.38 -3.61
C THR A 170 4.67 -8.57 -4.24
N ARG A 171 4.57 -9.73 -3.59
CA ARG A 171 5.17 -10.99 -4.09
C ARG A 171 4.29 -11.57 -5.20
N TRP A 172 4.93 -12.13 -6.23
CA TRP A 172 4.23 -12.83 -7.31
C TRP A 172 4.66 -14.30 -7.46
N VAL A 173 3.86 -15.07 -8.21
CA VAL A 173 4.06 -16.51 -8.42
C VAL A 173 5.35 -16.84 -9.20
N ASP A 174 5.94 -15.86 -9.86
CA ASP A 174 7.25 -16.01 -10.53
C ASP A 174 8.44 -15.96 -9.56
N GLY A 175 8.18 -15.78 -8.25
CA GLY A 175 9.18 -15.76 -7.19
C GLY A 175 9.81 -14.39 -6.93
N TRP A 176 9.47 -13.36 -7.72
CA TRP A 176 9.94 -12.00 -7.52
C TRP A 176 9.04 -11.22 -6.57
N ILE A 177 9.61 -10.18 -5.97
CA ILE A 177 8.84 -9.12 -5.32
C ILE A 177 8.85 -7.91 -6.23
N TYR A 178 7.68 -7.33 -6.44
CA TYR A 178 7.47 -6.11 -7.19
C TYR A 178 7.32 -4.94 -6.23
N GLY A 179 7.79 -3.76 -6.62
CA GLY A 179 7.70 -2.55 -5.82
C GLY A 179 7.57 -1.30 -6.67
N CYS A 180 7.09 -0.24 -6.04
CA CYS A 180 6.97 1.09 -6.61
C CYS A 180 8.16 1.96 -6.21
N HIS A 181 8.60 2.82 -7.12
CA HIS A 181 9.55 3.90 -6.85
C HIS A 181 8.89 5.23 -7.19
N GLY A 182 8.55 5.97 -6.14
CA GLY A 182 7.73 7.16 -6.23
C GLY A 182 8.45 8.43 -6.70
N PHE A 183 7.76 9.56 -6.53
CA PHE A 183 8.15 10.86 -7.05
C PHE A 183 9.42 11.43 -6.41
N ALA A 184 10.17 12.22 -7.19
CA ALA A 184 11.29 13.07 -6.75
C ALA A 184 12.50 12.37 -6.11
N ASN A 185 12.50 11.06 -5.92
CA ASN A 185 13.65 10.31 -5.44
C ASN A 185 14.52 9.77 -6.58
N ARG A 186 15.81 9.57 -6.27
CA ARG A 186 16.80 8.94 -7.14
C ARG A 186 17.48 7.83 -6.35
N SER A 187 17.52 6.64 -6.91
CA SER A 187 18.13 5.48 -6.24
C SER A 187 19.18 4.86 -7.16
N THR A 188 20.26 4.34 -6.57
CA THR A 188 21.31 3.61 -7.31
C THR A 188 21.58 2.32 -6.56
N ILE A 189 20.97 1.23 -7.00
CA ILE A 189 21.02 -0.08 -6.35
C ILE A 189 22.03 -0.94 -7.10
N THR A 190 22.99 -1.52 -6.38
CA THR A 190 23.85 -2.59 -6.91
C THR A 190 23.41 -3.90 -6.29
N ASP A 191 23.07 -4.88 -7.12
CA ASP A 191 22.65 -6.21 -6.65
C ASP A 191 23.84 -7.15 -6.41
N GLY A 192 23.55 -8.35 -5.90
CA GLY A 192 24.56 -9.37 -5.59
C GLY A 192 25.32 -9.90 -6.82
N SER A 193 24.83 -9.64 -8.04
CA SER A 193 25.57 -9.96 -9.28
C SER A 193 26.56 -8.86 -9.68
N GLY A 194 26.50 -7.70 -9.03
CA GLY A 194 27.29 -6.51 -9.36
C GLY A 194 26.64 -5.60 -10.40
N GLU A 195 25.40 -5.89 -10.83
CA GLU A 195 24.65 -5.04 -11.75
C GLU A 195 24.09 -3.82 -11.01
N THR A 196 24.25 -2.62 -11.58
CA THR A 196 23.75 -1.38 -11.00
C THR A 196 22.50 -0.89 -11.74
N THR A 197 21.37 -0.88 -11.05
CA THR A 197 20.12 -0.28 -11.51
C THR A 197 19.94 1.13 -10.94
N LYS A 198 19.69 2.10 -11.82
CA LYS A 198 19.38 3.49 -11.44
C LYS A 198 17.91 3.78 -11.65
N LEU A 199 17.21 4.12 -10.57
CA LEU A 199 15.81 4.50 -10.62
C LEU A 199 15.68 6.02 -10.50
N TYR A 200 14.89 6.59 -11.40
CA TYR A 200 14.64 8.03 -11.47
C TYR A 200 13.13 8.27 -11.46
N SER A 201 12.57 8.59 -10.29
CA SER A 201 11.19 9.04 -10.06
C SER A 201 10.10 8.43 -10.95
N GLY A 202 9.17 7.69 -10.35
CA GLY A 202 7.96 7.27 -11.06
C GLY A 202 8.18 6.04 -11.93
N ASN A 203 8.60 4.96 -11.30
CA ASN A 203 8.88 3.68 -11.94
C ASN A 203 8.34 2.54 -11.08
N THR A 204 8.27 1.35 -11.67
CA THR A 204 8.16 0.10 -10.90
C THR A 204 9.41 -0.75 -11.13
N TYR A 205 9.68 -1.64 -10.21
CA TYR A 205 10.83 -2.53 -10.25
C TYR A 205 10.47 -3.89 -9.64
N ARG A 206 11.35 -4.86 -9.81
CA ARG A 206 11.28 -6.16 -9.15
C ARG A 206 12.63 -6.58 -8.60
N PHE A 207 12.63 -7.38 -7.54
CA PHE A 207 13.85 -7.83 -6.88
C PHE A 207 13.72 -9.23 -6.29
N SER A 208 14.84 -9.94 -6.22
CA SER A 208 14.93 -11.24 -5.56
C SER A 208 15.02 -11.05 -4.04
N THR A 209 14.44 -11.97 -3.29
CA THR A 209 14.38 -11.86 -1.82
C THR A 209 15.76 -11.97 -1.15
N ASP A 210 16.72 -12.61 -1.83
CA ASP A 210 18.07 -12.93 -1.34
C ASP A 210 19.13 -11.87 -1.67
N GLY A 211 18.78 -10.80 -2.38
CA GLY A 211 19.74 -9.77 -2.77
C GLY A 211 20.44 -10.01 -4.11
N SER A 212 20.23 -11.17 -4.74
CA SER A 212 21.00 -11.56 -5.92
C SER A 212 20.69 -10.74 -7.17
N ARG A 213 19.45 -10.24 -7.34
CA ARG A 213 19.02 -9.56 -8.57
C ARG A 213 18.03 -8.42 -8.33
N PHE A 214 18.25 -7.29 -8.99
CA PHE A 214 17.35 -6.14 -8.98
C PHE A 214 17.13 -5.59 -10.39
N GLU A 215 15.87 -5.50 -10.83
CA GLU A 215 15.52 -5.08 -12.19
C GLU A 215 14.46 -3.98 -12.20
N GLN A 216 14.68 -2.91 -12.96
CA GLN A 216 13.60 -1.98 -13.28
C GLN A 216 12.56 -2.66 -14.19
N PHE A 217 11.28 -2.42 -13.93
CA PHE A 217 10.18 -3.09 -14.62
C PHE A 217 9.45 -2.16 -15.61
N THR A 218 9.15 -0.93 -15.21
CA THR A 218 8.47 0.09 -16.05
C THR A 218 9.10 1.47 -15.91
N TRP A 219 8.73 2.37 -16.82
CA TRP A 219 9.15 3.77 -16.85
C TRP A 219 7.96 4.71 -16.98
N GLY A 220 8.10 5.95 -16.51
CA GLY A 220 7.26 7.08 -16.93
C GLY A 220 5.92 7.24 -16.22
N GLN A 221 5.72 6.51 -15.11
CA GLN A 221 4.75 6.89 -14.08
C GLN A 221 5.23 8.15 -13.33
N ILE A 222 4.41 8.71 -12.43
CA ILE A 222 4.82 9.88 -11.63
C ILE A 222 5.11 9.48 -10.18
N ASN A 223 4.13 8.88 -9.52
CA ASN A 223 4.21 8.46 -8.13
C ASN A 223 3.35 7.21 -7.91
N PRO A 224 3.80 6.04 -8.41
CA PRO A 224 3.04 4.81 -8.27
C PRO A 224 2.94 4.42 -6.79
N PHE A 225 1.72 4.11 -6.35
CA PHE A 225 1.40 3.73 -4.98
C PHE A 225 0.45 2.53 -4.99
N GLY A 226 1.02 1.35 -4.75
CA GLY A 226 0.31 0.09 -4.78
C GLY A 226 0.46 -0.67 -6.09
N ILE A 227 0.67 -1.98 -5.97
CA ILE A 227 0.75 -2.95 -7.06
C ILE A 227 -0.13 -4.14 -6.71
N THR A 228 -0.82 -4.69 -7.70
CA THR A 228 -1.61 -5.91 -7.56
C THR A 228 -1.60 -6.72 -8.85
N PHE A 229 -2.12 -7.93 -8.79
CA PHE A 229 -2.09 -8.90 -9.88
C PHE A 229 -3.47 -9.53 -10.07
N ASP A 230 -3.85 -9.82 -11.31
CA ASP A 230 -4.99 -10.71 -11.58
C ASP A 230 -4.55 -12.18 -11.68
N ALA A 231 -5.54 -13.08 -11.74
CA ALA A 231 -5.30 -14.52 -11.89
C ALA A 231 -4.63 -14.92 -13.22
N LEU A 232 -4.61 -14.02 -14.22
CA LEU A 232 -3.90 -14.24 -15.49
C LEU A 232 -2.44 -13.77 -15.43
N GLY A 233 -2.03 -13.13 -14.34
CA GLY A 233 -0.70 -12.56 -14.16
C GLY A 233 -0.49 -11.21 -14.82
N ASN A 234 -1.57 -10.52 -15.20
CA ASN A 234 -1.45 -9.10 -15.50
C ASN A 234 -1.19 -8.33 -14.21
N ILE A 235 -0.29 -7.36 -14.31
CA ILE A 235 0.14 -6.54 -13.18
C ILE A 235 -0.55 -5.19 -13.30
N TYR A 236 -1.05 -4.66 -12.20
CA TYR A 236 -1.73 -3.37 -12.17
C TYR A 236 -1.10 -2.50 -11.09
N ASN A 237 -1.05 -1.20 -11.34
CA ASN A 237 -0.62 -0.24 -10.33
C ASN A 237 -1.56 0.96 -10.32
N ALA A 238 -1.67 1.58 -9.15
CA ALA A 238 -2.23 2.92 -9.05
C ALA A 238 -1.12 3.96 -9.10
N ASP A 239 -1.33 5.06 -9.83
CA ASP A 239 -0.33 6.12 -10.00
C ASP A 239 -0.88 7.50 -9.62
N CYS A 240 -0.40 8.01 -8.48
CA CYS A 240 -0.72 9.35 -8.04
C CYS A 240 -0.18 10.39 -9.04
N HIS A 241 -0.91 11.49 -9.20
CA HIS A 241 -0.59 12.62 -10.07
C HIS A 241 -0.56 12.38 -11.59
N SER A 242 -0.70 11.14 -12.10
CA SER A 242 -0.78 10.87 -13.55
C SER A 242 -2.16 10.32 -13.96
N MET A 243 -2.43 9.02 -13.79
CA MET A 243 -3.70 8.36 -14.02
C MET A 243 -3.92 7.31 -12.93
N PRO A 244 -5.17 7.13 -12.45
CA PRO A 244 -5.46 6.25 -11.33
C PRO A 244 -5.01 4.81 -11.47
N VAL A 245 -5.03 4.23 -12.69
CA VAL A 245 -4.69 2.82 -12.90
C VAL A 245 -3.99 2.61 -14.24
N TYR A 246 -2.96 1.77 -14.23
CA TYR A 246 -2.37 1.15 -15.41
C TYR A 246 -2.32 -0.36 -15.27
N MET A 247 -2.40 -1.06 -16.42
CA MET A 247 -1.94 -2.44 -16.56
C MET A 247 -0.50 -2.35 -17.03
N LEU A 248 0.42 -2.88 -16.22
CA LEU A 248 1.85 -2.78 -16.42
C LEU A 248 2.34 -3.76 -17.47
N LEU A 249 3.05 -3.22 -18.47
CA LEU A 249 3.81 -4.00 -19.44
C LEU A 249 5.29 -3.89 -19.08
N ARG A 250 5.97 -5.03 -18.91
CA ARG A 250 7.43 -5.05 -18.68
C ARG A 250 8.12 -4.30 -19.82
N GLY A 251 8.95 -3.30 -19.53
CA GLY A 251 9.59 -2.50 -20.60
C GLY A 251 8.75 -1.32 -21.10
N GLY A 252 7.50 -1.18 -20.66
CA GLY A 252 6.60 -0.12 -21.10
C GLY A 252 6.93 1.23 -20.46
N THR A 253 6.77 2.29 -21.26
CA THR A 253 6.84 3.68 -20.80
C THR A 253 5.44 4.30 -20.75
N TYR A 254 5.08 4.92 -19.63
CA TYR A 254 3.80 5.61 -19.43
C TYR A 254 3.93 7.13 -19.61
N LEU A 255 2.90 7.87 -19.17
CA LEU A 255 2.57 9.24 -19.57
C LEU A 255 3.74 10.22 -19.77
N ARG A 256 4.79 10.22 -18.95
CA ARG A 256 5.98 11.05 -19.20
C ARG A 256 7.27 10.45 -18.63
N PRO A 257 8.38 10.43 -19.39
CA PRO A 257 9.71 10.38 -18.79
C PRO A 257 9.83 11.51 -17.76
N SER A 258 10.35 11.20 -16.58
CA SER A 258 10.58 12.17 -15.51
C SER A 258 11.31 13.41 -16.06
N TRP A 259 10.86 14.60 -15.62
CA TRP A 259 11.27 15.92 -16.12
C TRP A 259 12.76 16.01 -16.52
N GLY A 260 13.03 16.04 -17.83
CA GLY A 260 14.38 16.24 -18.39
C GLY A 260 15.25 14.99 -18.52
N GLN A 261 14.74 13.79 -18.21
CA GLN A 261 15.50 12.56 -18.41
C GLN A 261 15.43 12.06 -19.87
N PRO A 262 16.52 11.46 -20.39
CA PRO A 262 16.50 10.85 -21.70
C PRO A 262 15.44 9.75 -21.75
N ARG A 263 14.65 9.74 -22.84
CA ARG A 263 13.68 8.67 -23.11
C ARG A 263 14.44 7.35 -23.20
N ASN A 264 14.28 6.51 -22.19
CA ASN A 264 14.58 5.09 -22.32
C ASN A 264 13.24 4.40 -22.52
N ASP A 265 12.86 4.20 -23.78
CA ASP A 265 11.58 3.61 -24.18
C ASP A 265 11.82 2.19 -24.74
N PRO A 266 12.24 1.21 -23.91
CA PRO A 266 12.67 -0.09 -24.41
C PRO A 266 11.58 -0.83 -25.20
N LEU A 267 10.29 -0.63 -24.87
CA LEU A 267 9.16 -1.12 -25.68
C LEU A 267 8.26 -0.03 -26.27
N GLY A 268 8.44 1.24 -25.90
CA GLY A 268 7.56 2.34 -26.32
C GLY A 268 6.40 2.64 -25.35
N PHE A 269 5.43 3.43 -25.83
CA PHE A 269 4.34 3.96 -25.01
C PHE A 269 3.27 2.91 -24.69
N ALA A 270 2.97 2.72 -23.42
CA ALA A 270 1.93 1.81 -22.93
C ALA A 270 0.58 2.54 -22.74
N PRO A 271 -0.56 1.86 -22.98
CA PRO A 271 -1.88 2.48 -22.95
C PRO A 271 -2.36 2.80 -21.53
N LYS A 272 -3.23 3.81 -21.43
CA LYS A 272 -4.03 4.09 -20.22
C LYS A 272 -5.21 3.12 -20.15
N MET A 273 -5.65 2.81 -18.94
CA MET A 273 -6.88 2.04 -18.71
C MET A 273 -8.11 2.90 -18.42
N ILE A 274 -7.89 4.11 -17.89
CA ILE A 274 -8.95 4.99 -17.38
C ILE A 274 -8.75 6.42 -17.93
N GLY A 275 -9.87 7.10 -18.19
CA GLY A 275 -9.90 8.45 -18.77
C GLY A 275 -10.14 9.60 -17.77
N HIS A 276 -10.35 9.30 -16.48
CA HIS A 276 -10.60 10.26 -15.41
C HIS A 276 -9.77 9.92 -14.17
N ASN A 277 -9.77 10.82 -13.18
CA ASN A 277 -8.91 10.74 -11.99
C ASN A 277 -9.66 10.37 -10.70
N HIS A 278 -10.88 9.83 -10.81
CA HIS A 278 -11.78 9.61 -9.65
C HIS A 278 -11.99 10.84 -8.75
N GLY A 279 -11.87 12.05 -9.33
CA GLY A 279 -12.07 13.30 -8.60
C GLY A 279 -10.89 13.72 -7.70
N SER A 280 -9.75 13.04 -7.74
CA SER A 280 -8.56 13.42 -6.98
C SER A 280 -7.26 13.11 -7.74
N THR A 281 -6.10 13.46 -7.15
CA THR A 281 -4.79 13.05 -7.70
C THR A 281 -4.04 12.09 -6.79
N GLY A 282 -4.65 11.69 -5.66
CA GLY A 282 -4.11 10.72 -4.72
C GLY A 282 -4.96 9.47 -4.76
N ILE A 283 -4.57 8.52 -5.61
CA ILE A 283 -5.18 7.19 -5.74
C ILE A 283 -4.10 6.16 -5.48
N CYS A 284 -4.39 5.18 -4.63
CA CYS A 284 -3.41 4.20 -4.17
C CYS A 284 -4.08 2.86 -3.85
N GLY A 285 -3.26 1.89 -3.41
CA GLY A 285 -3.74 0.63 -2.84
C GLY A 285 -4.71 -0.12 -3.74
N PRO A 286 -4.35 -0.44 -5.01
CA PRO A 286 -5.21 -1.22 -5.87
C PRO A 286 -5.30 -2.65 -5.33
N ALA A 287 -6.52 -3.19 -5.25
CA ALA A 287 -6.76 -4.58 -4.94
C ALA A 287 -7.67 -5.21 -6.00
N ILE A 288 -7.18 -6.24 -6.68
CA ILE A 288 -8.02 -7.04 -7.58
C ILE A 288 -8.78 -8.07 -6.78
N TYR A 289 -10.07 -8.15 -7.05
CA TYR A 289 -10.94 -9.13 -6.44
C TYR A 289 -11.37 -10.19 -7.44
N ASP A 290 -10.90 -11.41 -7.22
CA ASP A 290 -11.29 -12.59 -8.01
C ASP A 290 -11.75 -13.76 -7.11
N ALA A 291 -11.87 -13.51 -5.80
CA ALA A 291 -12.27 -14.52 -4.84
C ALA A 291 -13.78 -14.83 -4.95
N PRO A 292 -14.24 -16.05 -4.60
CA PRO A 292 -15.63 -16.43 -4.76
C PRO A 292 -16.60 -15.86 -3.70
N GLN A 293 -16.10 -15.26 -2.61
CA GLN A 293 -16.86 -14.89 -1.42
C GLN A 293 -17.78 -13.67 -1.64
N PHE A 294 -17.36 -12.68 -2.42
CA PHE A 294 -18.27 -11.62 -2.85
C PHE A 294 -19.17 -12.13 -3.98
N PRO A 295 -20.36 -11.53 -4.18
CA PRO A 295 -21.20 -11.84 -5.33
C PRO A 295 -20.43 -11.77 -6.65
N ALA A 296 -20.84 -12.58 -7.64
CA ALA A 296 -20.15 -12.69 -8.93
C ALA A 296 -19.96 -11.33 -9.63
N GLU A 297 -20.85 -10.38 -9.38
CA GLU A 297 -20.75 -9.02 -9.89
C GLU A 297 -19.53 -8.26 -9.37
N TYR A 298 -18.87 -8.64 -8.27
CA TYR A 298 -17.66 -7.97 -7.77
C TYR A 298 -16.35 -8.64 -8.23
N ARG A 299 -16.42 -9.76 -8.94
CA ARG A 299 -15.23 -10.45 -9.48
C ARG A 299 -14.67 -9.74 -10.71
N ASP A 300 -13.41 -9.99 -11.05
CA ASP A 300 -12.68 -9.26 -12.11
C ASP A 300 -12.85 -7.73 -11.97
N SER A 301 -12.67 -7.24 -10.74
CA SER A 301 -12.82 -5.83 -10.39
C SER A 301 -11.63 -5.32 -9.61
N LEU A 302 -11.30 -4.05 -9.82
CA LEU A 302 -10.34 -3.29 -9.02
C LEU A 302 -11.07 -2.50 -7.94
N PHE A 303 -10.54 -2.57 -6.73
CA PHE A 303 -10.85 -1.65 -5.66
C PHE A 303 -9.69 -0.67 -5.50
N LEU A 304 -9.97 0.63 -5.46
CA LEU A 304 -8.96 1.67 -5.39
C LEU A 304 -9.20 2.57 -4.19
N CYS A 305 -8.17 2.76 -3.38
CA CYS A 305 -8.21 3.68 -2.25
C CYS A 305 -8.02 5.13 -2.71
N ASN A 306 -8.88 6.02 -2.23
CA ASN A 306 -8.79 7.46 -2.47
C ASN A 306 -8.78 8.20 -1.12
N PRO A 307 -7.60 8.42 -0.53
CA PRO A 307 -7.48 9.08 0.75
C PRO A 307 -7.85 10.56 0.66
N VAL A 308 -7.80 11.19 -0.52
CA VAL A 308 -8.20 12.60 -0.70
C VAL A 308 -9.71 12.76 -0.51
N THR A 309 -10.52 11.88 -1.10
CA THR A 309 -11.98 11.96 -1.01
C THR A 309 -12.57 11.12 0.11
N GLY A 310 -11.77 10.29 0.80
CA GLY A 310 -12.24 9.37 1.84
C GLY A 310 -13.15 8.28 1.27
N LYS A 311 -12.72 7.64 0.18
CA LYS A 311 -13.53 6.65 -0.55
C LYS A 311 -12.70 5.44 -0.97
N VAL A 312 -13.38 4.32 -1.16
CA VAL A 312 -12.86 3.18 -1.92
C VAL A 312 -13.73 3.03 -3.17
N HIS A 313 -13.12 3.20 -4.34
CA HIS A 313 -13.79 3.06 -5.64
C HIS A 313 -13.89 1.58 -6.02
N TRP A 314 -14.88 1.26 -6.84
CA TRP A 314 -15.03 -0.04 -7.48
C TRP A 314 -15.06 0.16 -8.98
N ASP A 315 -14.10 -0.46 -9.66
CA ASP A 315 -13.88 -0.36 -11.08
C ASP A 315 -13.96 -1.75 -11.70
N LYS A 316 -14.86 -1.93 -12.66
CA LYS A 316 -14.94 -3.16 -13.44
C LYS A 316 -13.86 -3.19 -14.51
N LEU A 317 -13.24 -4.35 -14.71
CA LEU A 317 -12.27 -4.55 -15.77
C LEU A 317 -12.93 -5.16 -17.00
N ASN A 318 -13.09 -4.35 -18.04
CA ASN A 318 -13.57 -4.81 -19.35
C ASN A 318 -12.41 -5.07 -20.30
N SER A 319 -12.62 -5.94 -21.29
CA SER A 319 -11.58 -6.35 -22.24
C SER A 319 -12.03 -6.22 -23.69
N ILE A 320 -11.11 -5.79 -24.55
CA ILE A 320 -11.19 -5.97 -26.01
C ILE A 320 -9.87 -6.64 -26.44
N GLY A 321 -9.93 -7.95 -26.74
CA GLY A 321 -8.72 -8.75 -26.90
C GLY A 321 -7.88 -8.76 -25.61
N SER A 322 -6.59 -8.45 -25.71
CA SER A 322 -5.67 -8.32 -24.55
C SER A 322 -5.65 -6.91 -23.94
N SER A 323 -6.43 -5.96 -24.48
CA SER A 323 -6.50 -4.61 -23.92
C SER A 323 -7.57 -4.54 -22.83
N ARG A 324 -7.18 -4.06 -21.66
CA ARG A 324 -8.05 -3.85 -20.50
C ARG A 324 -8.45 -2.38 -20.37
N PHE A 325 -9.70 -2.14 -19.96
CA PHE A 325 -10.23 -0.80 -19.70
C PHE A 325 -11.05 -0.80 -18.42
N VAL A 326 -11.04 0.34 -17.73
CA VAL A 326 -11.84 0.54 -16.52
C VAL A 326 -13.24 0.99 -16.90
N ASP A 327 -14.24 0.29 -16.36
CA ASP A 327 -15.64 0.68 -16.34
C ASP A 327 -16.04 1.02 -14.89
N THR A 328 -16.06 2.32 -14.60
CA THR A 328 -16.26 2.86 -13.25
C THR A 328 -17.66 2.56 -12.74
N GLN A 329 -17.73 1.91 -11.58
CA GLN A 329 -18.98 1.61 -10.88
C GLN A 329 -19.25 2.64 -9.77
N PRO A 330 -20.42 2.63 -9.11
CA PRO A 330 -20.64 3.40 -7.90
C PRO A 330 -19.60 3.08 -6.82
N ASP A 331 -19.19 4.10 -6.06
CA ASP A 331 -18.22 3.96 -4.96
C ASP A 331 -18.57 2.80 -4.03
N PHE A 332 -17.60 1.92 -3.76
CA PHE A 332 -17.81 0.75 -2.90
C PHE A 332 -17.89 1.11 -1.43
N ILE A 333 -17.03 2.02 -0.97
CA ILE A 333 -17.06 2.51 0.41
C ILE A 333 -17.07 4.02 0.36
N THR A 334 -18.05 4.62 1.04
CA THR A 334 -18.03 6.05 1.38
C THR A 334 -18.16 6.20 2.88
N CYS A 335 -17.49 7.21 3.45
CA CYS A 335 -17.59 7.50 4.87
C CYS A 335 -17.95 8.97 5.08
N THR A 336 -18.83 9.22 6.04
CA THR A 336 -19.18 10.60 6.43
C THR A 336 -18.26 11.17 7.50
N ASP A 337 -17.33 10.37 8.02
CA ASP A 337 -16.23 10.84 8.85
C ASP A 337 -15.10 11.39 7.94
N PRO A 338 -14.77 12.69 8.03
CA PRO A 338 -13.72 13.30 7.22
C PRO A 338 -12.29 12.85 7.58
N TRP A 339 -12.12 12.05 8.65
CA TRP A 339 -10.85 11.45 9.03
C TRP A 339 -10.56 10.14 8.29
N PHE A 340 -11.54 9.52 7.63
CA PHE A 340 -11.32 8.29 6.87
C PHE A 340 -10.39 8.55 5.67
N ARG A 341 -9.21 7.95 5.69
CA ARG A 341 -8.14 8.09 4.69
C ARG A 341 -7.66 6.70 4.26
N PRO A 342 -8.38 5.98 3.39
CA PRO A 342 -7.94 4.68 2.93
C PRO A 342 -6.66 4.83 2.10
N VAL A 343 -5.59 4.12 2.45
CA VAL A 343 -4.27 4.23 1.80
C VAL A 343 -3.77 2.93 1.19
N ASP A 344 -4.26 1.78 1.66
CA ASP A 344 -3.92 0.48 1.06
C ASP A 344 -5.11 -0.48 1.14
N ALA A 345 -5.14 -1.46 0.24
CA ALA A 345 -6.15 -2.50 0.22
C ALA A 345 -5.55 -3.86 -0.12
N ALA A 346 -6.06 -4.92 0.51
CA ALA A 346 -5.64 -6.28 0.23
C ALA A 346 -6.83 -7.24 0.30
N VAL A 347 -6.86 -8.23 -0.59
CA VAL A 347 -7.79 -9.35 -0.47
C VAL A 347 -7.16 -10.40 0.44
N GLY A 348 -7.84 -10.72 1.54
CA GLY A 348 -7.37 -11.71 2.50
C GLY A 348 -7.62 -13.15 2.04
N PRO A 349 -6.98 -14.13 2.68
CA PRO A 349 -7.20 -15.56 2.42
C PRO A 349 -8.64 -15.99 2.75
N ASP A 350 -9.33 -15.22 3.58
CA ASP A 350 -10.75 -15.40 3.87
C ASP A 350 -11.67 -14.90 2.74
N GLY A 351 -11.11 -14.29 1.70
CA GLY A 351 -11.85 -13.67 0.59
C GLY A 351 -12.54 -12.36 0.96
N ALA A 352 -12.22 -11.78 2.13
CA ALA A 352 -12.64 -10.44 2.50
C ALA A 352 -11.68 -9.39 1.92
N LEU A 353 -12.18 -8.16 1.76
CA LEU A 353 -11.35 -7.01 1.40
C LEU A 353 -10.91 -6.29 2.68
N TYR A 354 -9.63 -6.04 2.85
CA TYR A 354 -9.06 -5.33 3.98
C TYR A 354 -8.61 -3.95 3.53
N ILE A 355 -8.89 -2.92 4.33
CA ILE A 355 -8.56 -1.52 4.04
C ILE A 355 -7.72 -0.95 5.18
N ALA A 356 -6.55 -0.43 4.83
CA ALA A 356 -5.73 0.38 5.73
C ALA A 356 -6.26 1.81 5.72
N ASP A 357 -6.81 2.24 6.85
CA ASP A 357 -7.23 3.61 7.08
C ASP A 357 -6.14 4.36 7.86
N PHE A 358 -5.46 5.27 7.16
CA PHE A 358 -4.44 6.16 7.72
C PHE A 358 -5.00 7.09 8.81
N TYR A 359 -6.32 7.26 8.84
CA TYR A 359 -7.11 7.97 9.84
C TYR A 359 -6.51 9.31 10.30
N ASN A 360 -6.61 10.32 9.44
CA ASN A 360 -5.96 11.61 9.68
C ASN A 360 -6.85 12.78 9.26
N ALA A 361 -6.83 13.85 10.06
CA ALA A 361 -7.51 15.09 9.74
C ALA A 361 -6.99 15.72 8.45
N ILE A 362 -5.71 15.50 8.11
CA ILE A 362 -5.04 16.14 6.98
C ILE A 362 -4.31 15.08 6.16
N ILE A 363 -4.55 15.09 4.84
CA ILE A 363 -3.92 14.13 3.92
C ILE A 363 -2.97 14.79 2.91
N GLY A 364 -3.25 16.01 2.45
CA GLY A 364 -2.48 16.67 1.40
C GLY A 364 -1.12 17.17 1.88
N HIS A 365 -0.06 17.03 1.08
CA HIS A 365 1.31 17.46 1.41
C HIS A 365 1.67 18.83 0.82
N TYR A 366 0.87 19.32 -0.13
CA TYR A 366 1.16 20.55 -0.86
C TYR A 366 0.23 21.70 -0.45
N GLU A 367 -0.96 21.36 0.01
CA GLU A 367 -2.08 22.26 0.32
C GLU A 367 -2.05 22.76 1.76
N VAL A 368 -1.45 21.98 2.67
CA VAL A 368 -1.37 22.26 4.11
C VAL A 368 0.05 21.99 4.60
N GLU A 369 0.58 22.88 5.43
CA GLU A 369 1.93 22.75 6.01
C GLU A 369 2.11 21.39 6.72
N LEU A 370 3.30 20.82 6.62
CA LEU A 370 3.63 19.50 7.15
C LEU A 370 3.71 19.48 8.69
N GLU A 371 3.80 20.65 9.32
CA GLU A 371 3.81 20.84 10.77
C GLU A 371 2.46 21.27 11.35
N HIS A 372 1.41 21.29 10.53
CA HIS A 372 0.10 21.69 11.02
C HIS A 372 -0.32 20.82 12.22
N PRO A 373 -0.71 21.41 13.37
CA PRO A 373 -0.90 20.66 14.62
C PRO A 373 -2.02 19.62 14.59
N LYS A 374 -2.96 19.75 13.64
CA LYS A 374 -3.99 18.73 13.38
C LYS A 374 -3.50 17.48 12.65
N ARG A 375 -2.25 17.44 12.16
CA ARG A 375 -1.70 16.22 11.55
C ARG A 375 -1.51 15.19 12.65
N ASP A 376 -2.37 14.20 12.62
CA ASP A 376 -2.31 13.08 13.54
C ASP A 376 -1.11 12.19 13.22
N ARG A 377 -0.60 11.47 14.22
CA ARG A 377 0.53 10.53 14.11
C ARG A 377 0.31 9.25 14.91
N THR A 378 -0.84 9.08 15.55
CA THR A 378 -1.04 8.06 16.58
C THR A 378 -2.25 7.18 16.31
N HIS A 379 -3.17 7.63 15.47
CA HIS A 379 -4.36 6.87 15.10
C HIS A 379 -4.18 6.19 13.74
N GLY A 380 -4.85 5.07 13.58
CA GLY A 380 -4.79 4.28 12.37
C GLY A 380 -5.54 2.98 12.54
N ARG A 381 -6.25 2.55 11.50
CA ARG A 381 -7.24 1.47 11.61
C ARG A 381 -7.13 0.52 10.43
N VAL A 382 -7.41 -0.75 10.67
CA VAL A 382 -7.65 -1.71 9.59
C VAL A 382 -9.08 -2.20 9.66
N TRP A 383 -9.77 -2.07 8.53
CA TRP A 383 -11.15 -2.48 8.35
C TRP A 383 -11.22 -3.73 7.47
N ARG A 384 -12.03 -4.72 7.86
CA ARG A 384 -12.37 -5.88 7.04
C ARG A 384 -13.78 -5.74 6.48
N ILE A 385 -13.92 -5.91 5.18
CA ILE A 385 -15.19 -5.90 4.46
C ILE A 385 -15.47 -7.32 3.96
N ARG A 386 -16.52 -7.93 4.50
CA ARG A 386 -16.97 -9.26 4.09
C ARG A 386 -18.41 -9.23 3.60
N TYR A 387 -18.69 -10.03 2.60
CA TYR A 387 -20.07 -10.32 2.22
C TYR A 387 -20.65 -11.29 3.26
N GLN A 388 -21.81 -10.97 3.84
CA GLN A 388 -22.51 -11.83 4.80
C GLN A 388 -23.71 -12.56 4.18
N GLY A 389 -23.93 -12.36 2.87
CA GLY A 389 -25.05 -12.95 2.18
C GLY A 389 -26.38 -12.24 2.40
N ASP A 390 -27.32 -12.67 1.60
CA ASP A 390 -28.77 -12.52 1.73
C ASP A 390 -29.41 -13.73 2.44
N GLY A 391 -28.61 -14.50 3.20
CA GLY A 391 -29.02 -15.75 3.87
C GLY A 391 -28.52 -17.04 3.21
N LYS A 392 -27.62 -16.96 2.21
CA LYS A 392 -26.98 -18.12 1.56
C LYS A 392 -25.64 -18.48 2.22
N PRO A 393 -25.25 -19.77 2.28
CA PRO A 393 -23.93 -20.18 2.76
C PRO A 393 -22.82 -19.57 1.89
N LEU A 394 -21.81 -18.98 2.54
CA LEU A 394 -20.61 -18.49 1.86
C LEU A 394 -19.71 -19.67 1.49
N PRO A 395 -18.92 -19.57 0.39
CA PRO A 395 -17.89 -20.56 0.08
C PRO A 395 -16.94 -20.79 1.26
N THR A 396 -16.62 -22.04 1.55
CA THR A 396 -15.69 -22.41 2.62
C THR A 396 -14.26 -21.96 2.30
N HIS A 397 -13.53 -21.53 3.32
CA HIS A 397 -12.10 -21.20 3.21
C HIS A 397 -11.28 -22.41 2.78
N LEU A 398 -10.39 -22.22 1.81
CA LEU A 398 -9.37 -23.21 1.48
C LEU A 398 -8.24 -23.07 2.50
N ASP A 399 -7.93 -24.15 3.22
CA ASP A 399 -6.78 -24.19 4.13
C ASP A 399 -5.49 -24.41 3.31
N LEU A 400 -4.81 -23.30 3.01
CA LEU A 400 -3.58 -23.30 2.21
C LEU A 400 -2.40 -24.00 2.90
N THR A 401 -2.49 -24.32 4.20
CA THR A 401 -1.44 -25.07 4.90
C THR A 401 -1.56 -26.59 4.74
N LYS A 402 -2.66 -27.07 4.15
CA LYS A 402 -2.94 -28.50 3.91
C LYS A 402 -2.65 -28.97 2.48
N HIS A 403 -2.11 -28.08 1.65
CA HIS A 403 -1.74 -28.32 0.25
C HIS A 403 -0.33 -27.75 0.02
#